data_AF-A0A2D6XEU5-F1
#
_entry.id   AF-A0A2D6XEU5-F1
#
_cell.length_a   1.000
_cell.length_b   1.000
_cell.length_c   1.000
_cell.angle_alpha   90.00
_cell.angle_beta   90.00
_cell.angle_gamma   90.00
#
_symmetry.space_group_name_H-M   'P 1'
#
loop_
_entity.id
_entity.type
_entity.pdbx_description
1 polymer ?
#
loop_
_entity_poly.entity_id
_entity_poly.type
_entity_poly.pdbx_seq_one_letter_code
_entity_poly.pdbx_strand_id
1 'polypeptide(L)'
;MTTATKVFEQVKSSAEAIQSDSEQQFPEAATPGDYWRQGDLYITLLDELPSGLTETNERQLAPGTTQGSRHIVEGGATVYDQDSDALTGPVVEVTGRAVITHPEHGNVALPTGSYAITYQRAFADELRRVAD
;
A
#
# COMPACT_ATOMS: atom_id res chain seq x y z
N MET A 1 11.71 -37.16 21.38
CA MET A 1 10.35 -36.60 21.20
C MET A 1 10.48 -35.09 21.11
N THR A 2 10.25 -34.51 19.94
CA THR A 2 10.21 -33.05 19.75
C THR A 2 8.86 -32.57 20.28
N THR A 3 8.86 -31.87 21.41
CA THR A 3 7.64 -31.36 22.05
C THR A 3 6.95 -30.34 21.13
N ALA A 4 5.62 -30.33 21.12
CA ALA A 4 4.82 -29.37 20.33
C ALA A 4 5.27 -27.91 20.53
N THR A 5 5.78 -27.58 21.71
CA THR A 5 6.37 -26.27 22.05
C THR A 5 7.56 -25.91 21.18
N LYS A 6 8.45 -26.86 20.89
CA LYS A 6 9.64 -26.61 20.04
C LYS A 6 9.26 -26.36 18.59
N VAL A 7 8.24 -27.05 18.09
CA VAL A 7 7.71 -26.82 16.75
C VAL A 7 7.03 -25.45 16.67
N PHE A 8 6.30 -25.05 17.71
CA PHE A 8 5.66 -23.75 17.78
C PHE A 8 6.68 -22.59 17.85
N GLU A 9 7.74 -22.74 18.63
CA GLU A 9 8.86 -21.78 18.68
C GLU A 9 9.62 -21.71 17.36
N GLN A 10 9.83 -22.85 16.68
CA GLN A 10 10.46 -22.87 15.36
C GLN A 10 9.58 -22.23 14.29
N VAL A 11 8.26 -22.43 14.32
CA VAL A 11 7.32 -21.80 13.40
C VAL A 11 7.25 -20.29 13.68
N LYS A 12 7.20 -19.87 14.95
CA LYS A 12 7.25 -18.46 15.33
C LYS A 12 8.56 -17.80 14.88
N SER A 13 9.70 -18.42 15.19
CA SER A 13 11.01 -17.92 14.77
C SER A 13 11.19 -17.91 13.26
N SER A 14 10.60 -18.87 12.53
CA SER A 14 10.62 -18.88 11.06
C SER A 14 9.70 -17.82 10.47
N ALA A 15 8.55 -17.54 11.10
CA ALA A 15 7.66 -16.45 10.70
C ALA A 15 8.28 -15.06 10.98
N GLU A 16 8.99 -14.90 12.10
CA GLU A 16 9.74 -13.69 12.45
C GLU A 16 11.01 -13.51 11.60
N ALA A 17 11.63 -14.61 11.12
CA ALA A 17 12.81 -14.58 10.26
C ALA A 17 12.50 -14.36 8.77
N ILE A 18 11.25 -14.55 8.33
CA ILE A 18 10.77 -14.03 7.05
C ILE A 18 10.52 -12.53 7.26
N GLN A 19 11.60 -11.77 7.38
CA GLN A 19 11.55 -10.32 7.41
C GLN A 19 11.07 -9.83 6.03
N SER A 20 9.78 -9.54 5.93
CA SER A 20 9.17 -8.86 4.80
C SER A 20 9.43 -7.33 4.82
N ASP A 21 10.37 -6.90 5.67
CA ASP A 21 10.74 -5.52 6.01
C ASP A 21 11.85 -4.95 5.11
N SER A 22 12.45 -5.76 4.24
CA SER A 22 13.41 -5.26 3.26
C SER A 22 12.74 -4.26 2.31
N GLU A 23 13.44 -3.19 1.94
CA GLU A 23 12.98 -2.28 0.89
C GLU A 23 12.57 -3.08 -0.37
N GLN A 24 11.36 -2.82 -0.82
CA GLN A 24 10.76 -3.44 -1.98
C GLN A 24 10.74 -2.41 -3.11
N GLN A 25 10.75 -2.91 -4.33
CA GLN A 25 10.67 -2.07 -5.51
C GLN A 25 9.54 -2.56 -6.39
N PHE A 26 8.64 -1.64 -6.75
CA PHE A 26 7.68 -1.90 -7.79
C PHE A 26 8.45 -2.15 -9.11
N PRO A 27 8.24 -3.28 -9.79
CA PRO A 27 9.08 -3.65 -10.92
C PRO A 27 9.08 -2.60 -12.03
N GLU A 28 10.26 -2.20 -12.52
CA GLU A 28 10.37 -1.29 -13.68
C GLU A 28 9.83 -1.91 -14.97
N ALA A 29 9.78 -3.24 -15.04
CA ALA A 29 9.21 -3.99 -16.15
C ALA A 29 7.69 -4.17 -16.06
N ALA A 30 7.03 -3.57 -15.05
CA ALA A 30 5.58 -3.65 -14.90
C ALA A 30 4.87 -2.93 -16.06
N THR A 31 3.68 -3.41 -16.35
CA THR A 31 2.78 -2.90 -17.38
C THR A 31 1.47 -2.44 -16.74
N PRO A 32 0.70 -1.55 -17.41
CA PRO A 32 -0.59 -1.11 -16.89
C PRO A 32 -1.49 -2.29 -16.49
N GLY A 33 -2.04 -2.21 -15.27
CA GLY A 33 -2.83 -3.28 -14.65
C GLY A 33 -2.04 -4.19 -13.71
N ASP A 34 -0.70 -4.22 -13.80
CA ASP A 34 0.12 -4.88 -12.79
C ASP A 34 -0.01 -4.15 -11.45
N TYR A 35 0.01 -4.92 -10.37
CA TYR A 35 -0.15 -4.36 -9.03
C TYR A 35 0.85 -4.91 -8.04
N TRP A 36 1.13 -4.11 -7.03
CA TRP A 36 1.90 -4.47 -5.85
C TRP A 36 1.03 -4.39 -4.61
N ARG A 37 1.10 -5.40 -3.75
CA ARG A 37 0.37 -5.39 -2.48
C ARG A 37 1.29 -4.96 -1.35
N GLN A 38 0.87 -3.98 -0.58
CA GLN A 38 1.54 -3.56 0.65
C GLN A 38 0.48 -3.44 1.75
N GLY A 39 0.51 -4.32 2.74
CA GLY A 39 -0.50 -4.32 3.81
C GLY A 39 -1.93 -4.48 3.28
N ASP A 40 -2.77 -3.50 3.57
CA ASP A 40 -4.17 -3.40 3.13
C ASP A 40 -4.34 -2.65 1.80
N LEU A 41 -3.25 -2.23 1.15
CA LEU A 41 -3.26 -1.56 -0.14
C LEU A 41 -2.90 -2.48 -1.30
N TYR A 42 -3.59 -2.29 -2.41
CA TYR A 42 -3.12 -2.63 -3.75
C TYR A 42 -2.74 -1.35 -4.47
N ILE A 43 -1.50 -1.30 -4.94
CA ILE A 43 -0.92 -0.22 -5.74
C ILE A 43 -0.93 -0.72 -7.17
N THR A 44 -1.78 -0.19 -8.04
CA THR A 44 -1.93 -0.67 -9.42
C THR A 44 -1.38 0.35 -10.39
N LEU A 45 -0.46 -0.05 -11.27
CA LEU A 45 0.05 0.82 -12.33
C LEU A 45 -1.06 1.11 -13.34
N LEU A 46 -1.25 2.38 -13.65
CA LEU A 46 -2.20 2.87 -14.64
C LEU A 46 -1.50 3.14 -15.97
N ASP A 47 -2.26 3.09 -17.05
CA ASP A 47 -1.78 3.44 -18.40
C ASP A 47 -1.54 4.96 -18.51
N GLU A 48 -2.45 5.73 -17.94
CA GLU A 48 -2.38 7.20 -17.89
C GLU A 48 -3.05 7.74 -16.62
N LEU A 49 -2.75 8.99 -16.28
CA LEU A 49 -3.39 9.70 -15.18
C LEU A 49 -4.87 9.97 -15.53
N PRO A 50 -5.84 9.55 -14.70
CA PRO A 50 -7.24 9.86 -14.93
C PRO A 50 -7.52 11.37 -14.92
N SER A 51 -8.44 11.81 -15.78
CA SER A 51 -8.87 13.21 -15.83
C SER A 51 -9.87 13.54 -14.72
N GLY A 52 -9.93 14.81 -14.31
CA GLY A 52 -10.95 15.29 -13.36
C GLY A 52 -10.64 15.01 -11.89
N LEU A 53 -9.41 14.58 -11.60
CA LEU A 53 -8.92 14.37 -10.24
C LEU A 53 -8.61 15.69 -9.55
N THR A 54 -8.71 15.71 -8.22
CA THR A 54 -8.40 16.89 -7.39
C THR A 54 -7.12 16.65 -6.61
N GLU A 55 -6.09 17.46 -6.84
CA GLU A 55 -4.84 17.36 -6.09
C GLU A 55 -5.07 17.62 -4.59
N THR A 56 -4.41 16.83 -3.74
CA THR A 56 -4.49 16.94 -2.29
C THR A 56 -3.09 17.02 -1.67
N ASN A 57 -3.01 17.67 -0.51
CA ASN A 57 -1.79 17.68 0.30
C ASN A 57 -1.69 16.46 1.23
N GLU A 58 -2.75 15.65 1.30
CA GLU A 58 -2.74 14.41 2.07
C GLU A 58 -1.74 13.41 1.46
N ARG A 59 -0.89 12.85 2.32
CA ARG A 59 0.15 11.90 1.93
C ARG A 59 -0.15 10.49 2.40
N GLN A 60 -1.07 10.33 3.35
CA GLN A 60 -1.53 9.02 3.80
C GLN A 60 -2.52 8.45 2.78
N LEU A 61 -2.22 7.26 2.26
CA LEU A 61 -2.96 6.63 1.17
C LEU A 61 -4.16 5.81 1.66
N ALA A 62 -4.12 5.36 2.91
CA ALA A 62 -5.23 4.68 3.57
C ALA A 62 -5.87 5.61 4.62
N PRO A 63 -7.20 5.69 4.72
CA PRO A 63 -7.88 6.42 5.79
C PRO A 63 -7.61 5.78 7.17
N GLY A 64 -7.78 6.56 8.23
CA GLY A 64 -7.64 6.06 9.62
C GLY A 64 -6.37 6.52 10.32
N THR A 65 -6.21 6.12 11.58
CA THR A 65 -5.15 6.63 12.47
C THR A 65 -4.36 5.53 13.17
N THR A 66 -4.67 4.27 12.87
CA THR A 66 -4.02 3.10 13.46
C THR A 66 -2.61 2.97 12.90
N GLN A 67 -1.79 2.07 13.48
CA GLN A 67 -0.47 1.81 12.94
C GLN A 67 -0.55 1.17 11.54
N GLY A 68 -1.50 0.26 11.33
CA GLY A 68 -1.69 -0.46 10.06
C GLY A 68 -2.22 0.38 8.91
N SER A 69 -2.82 1.56 9.17
CA SER A 69 -3.30 2.46 8.11
C SER A 69 -2.25 3.49 7.64
N ARG A 70 -1.02 3.46 8.20
CA ARG A 70 0.00 4.50 7.96
C ARG A 70 0.83 4.21 6.71
N HIS A 71 0.16 4.10 5.58
CA HIS A 71 0.79 4.05 4.27
C HIS A 71 1.02 5.49 3.79
N ILE A 72 2.26 5.96 3.79
CA ILE A 72 2.58 7.37 3.49
C ILE A 72 3.44 7.44 2.24
N VAL A 73 3.03 8.22 1.24
CA VAL A 73 3.87 8.50 0.07
C VAL A 73 4.82 9.66 0.34
N GLU A 74 6.11 9.43 0.09
CA GLU A 74 7.19 10.40 0.24
C GLU A 74 7.91 10.62 -1.10
N GLY A 75 8.50 11.82 -1.27
CA GLY A 75 9.32 12.17 -2.44
C GLY A 75 8.55 12.86 -3.57
N GLY A 76 9.01 12.63 -4.80
CA GLY A 76 8.51 13.28 -6.03
C GLY A 76 7.19 12.69 -6.52
N ALA A 77 6.14 12.78 -5.70
CA ALA A 77 4.80 12.32 -6.02
C ALA A 77 3.74 13.39 -5.73
N THR A 78 2.71 13.41 -6.55
CA THR A 78 1.48 14.19 -6.37
C THR A 78 0.34 13.21 -6.06
N VAL A 79 -0.45 13.51 -5.03
CA VAL A 79 -1.60 12.69 -4.64
C VAL A 79 -2.86 13.39 -5.09
N TYR A 80 -3.78 12.61 -5.63
CA TYR A 80 -5.07 13.09 -6.08
C TYR A 80 -6.19 12.32 -5.41
N ASP A 81 -7.16 13.07 -4.89
CA ASP A 81 -8.43 12.53 -4.48
C ASP A 81 -9.30 12.25 -5.71
N GLN A 82 -10.08 11.18 -5.60
CA GLN A 82 -11.16 10.84 -6.52
C GLN A 82 -12.41 10.53 -5.70
N ASP A 83 -13.58 10.48 -6.36
CA ASP A 83 -14.82 10.00 -5.73
C ASP A 83 -14.61 8.56 -5.26
N SER A 84 -14.26 8.43 -3.98
CA SER A 84 -13.87 7.18 -3.33
C SER A 84 -15.10 6.44 -2.81
N ASP A 85 -15.27 5.19 -3.23
CA ASP A 85 -16.11 4.24 -2.50
C ASP A 85 -15.29 3.52 -1.41
N ALA A 86 -15.89 2.56 -0.70
CA ALA A 86 -15.21 1.84 0.38
C ALA A 86 -13.95 1.07 -0.06
N LEU A 87 -13.77 0.81 -1.37
CA LEU A 87 -12.64 0.06 -1.91
C LEU A 87 -11.65 0.94 -2.68
N THR A 88 -12.04 2.15 -3.02
CA THR A 88 -11.29 3.03 -3.91
C THR A 88 -10.54 4.08 -3.11
N GLY A 89 -9.22 4.09 -3.22
CA GLY A 89 -8.36 5.09 -2.59
C GLY A 89 -7.93 6.20 -3.55
N PRO A 90 -6.93 7.01 -3.17
CA PRO A 90 -6.41 8.08 -4.02
C PRO A 90 -5.64 7.55 -5.23
N VAL A 91 -5.32 8.45 -6.15
CA VAL A 91 -4.38 8.22 -7.27
C VAL A 91 -3.07 8.92 -6.96
N VAL A 92 -1.95 8.27 -7.25
CA VAL A 92 -0.60 8.82 -7.04
C VAL A 92 0.08 8.98 -8.40
N GLU A 93 0.47 10.19 -8.75
CA GLU A 93 1.36 10.45 -9.89
C GLU A 93 2.79 10.61 -9.40
N VAL A 94 3.71 9.82 -9.94
CA VAL A 94 5.13 9.85 -9.61
C VAL A 94 5.89 10.46 -10.78
N THR A 95 6.46 11.65 -10.58
CA THR A 95 7.27 12.36 -11.59
C THR A 95 8.77 12.29 -11.30
N GLY A 96 9.15 11.84 -10.10
CA GLY A 96 10.53 11.63 -9.67
C GLY A 96 10.70 10.33 -8.88
N ARG A 97 11.61 10.32 -7.92
CA ARG A 97 11.73 9.18 -6.98
C ARG A 97 10.66 9.31 -5.89
N ALA A 98 9.80 8.31 -5.77
CA ALA A 98 8.81 8.22 -4.71
C ALA A 98 8.88 6.88 -3.98
N VAL A 99 8.48 6.87 -2.71
CA VAL A 99 8.45 5.68 -1.86
C VAL A 99 7.17 5.70 -1.05
N ILE A 100 6.47 4.57 -0.95
CA ILE A 100 5.39 4.36 0.01
C ILE A 100 5.98 3.70 1.25
N THR A 101 6.00 4.42 2.36
CA THR A 101 6.49 3.95 3.65
C THR A 101 5.37 3.32 4.47
N HIS A 102 5.73 2.32 5.29
CA HIS A 102 4.80 1.71 6.24
C HIS A 102 5.58 1.27 7.50
N PRO A 103 5.05 1.47 8.72
CA PRO A 103 5.77 1.15 9.95
C PRO A 103 5.95 -0.37 10.21
N GLU A 104 5.19 -1.23 9.55
CA GLU A 104 5.20 -2.69 9.77
C GLU A 104 5.57 -3.50 8.52
N HIS A 105 5.80 -2.85 7.37
CA HIS A 105 6.07 -3.51 6.10
C HIS A 105 7.24 -2.82 5.41
N GLY A 106 7.97 -3.57 4.57
CA GLY A 106 9.00 -2.97 3.73
C GLY A 106 8.46 -1.79 2.92
N ASN A 107 9.25 -0.71 2.87
CA ASN A 107 8.97 0.44 2.03
C ASN A 107 8.90 0.01 0.56
N VAL A 108 8.01 0.60 -0.23
CA VAL A 108 7.86 0.29 -1.66
C VAL A 108 8.33 1.48 -2.47
N ALA A 109 9.44 1.35 -3.18
CA ALA A 109 9.89 2.33 -4.15
C ALA A 109 9.04 2.25 -5.42
N LEU A 110 8.57 3.41 -5.91
CA LEU A 110 7.77 3.54 -7.12
C LEU A 110 8.59 4.17 -8.25
N PRO A 111 8.63 3.55 -9.44
CA PRO A 111 9.11 4.23 -10.64
C PRO A 111 8.14 5.34 -11.07
N THR A 112 8.58 6.18 -12.00
CA THR A 112 7.71 7.19 -12.63
C THR A 112 6.48 6.52 -13.27
N GLY A 113 5.31 7.08 -13.03
CA GLY A 113 4.04 6.54 -13.52
C GLY A 113 2.86 7.03 -12.69
N SER A 114 1.66 6.63 -13.09
CA SER A 114 0.42 6.90 -12.35
C SER A 114 -0.07 5.60 -11.70
N TYR A 115 -0.47 5.67 -10.44
CA TYR A 115 -0.85 4.49 -9.66
C TYR A 115 -2.21 4.70 -8.99
N ALA A 116 -3.12 3.75 -9.16
CA ALA A 116 -4.36 3.71 -8.38
C ALA A 116 -4.13 2.96 -7.07
N ILE A 117 -4.58 3.54 -5.98
CA ILE A 117 -4.64 2.87 -4.68
C ILE A 117 -6.03 2.27 -4.51
N THR A 118 -6.09 0.99 -4.17
CA THR A 118 -7.33 0.32 -3.78
C THR A 118 -7.15 -0.43 -2.48
N TYR A 119 -8.22 -0.47 -1.69
CA TYR A 119 -8.23 -1.06 -0.36
C TYR A 119 -8.61 -2.54 -0.42
N GLN A 120 -7.97 -3.35 0.42
CA GLN A 120 -8.37 -4.72 0.63
C GLN A 120 -9.79 -4.78 1.22
N ARG A 121 -10.62 -5.71 0.73
CA ARG A 121 -12.02 -5.89 1.15
C ARG A 121 -12.25 -5.89 2.67
N ALA A 122 -11.36 -6.53 3.44
CA ALA A 122 -11.49 -6.58 4.89
C ALA A 122 -11.40 -5.19 5.55
N PHE A 123 -10.52 -4.33 5.03
CA PHE A 123 -10.38 -2.94 5.46
C PHE A 123 -11.54 -2.08 4.95
N ALA A 124 -12.00 -2.32 3.71
CA ALA A 124 -13.20 -1.67 3.18
C ALA A 124 -14.47 -1.97 4.01
N ASP A 125 -14.61 -3.19 4.52
CA ASP A 125 -15.71 -3.56 5.41
C ASP A 125 -15.59 -2.89 6.78
N GLU A 126 -14.38 -2.66 7.29
CA GLU A 126 -14.14 -1.86 8.50
C GLU A 126 -14.54 -0.40 8.28
N LEU A 127 -14.10 0.21 7.17
CA LEU A 127 -14.48 1.57 6.80
C LEU A 127 -16.00 1.74 6.67
N ARG A 128 -16.67 0.80 6.01
CA ARG A 128 -18.13 0.83 5.87
C ARG A 128 -18.84 0.80 7.23
N ARG A 129 -18.37 0.00 8.19
CA ARG A 129 -18.95 -0.06 9.55
C ARG A 129 -18.73 1.21 10.36
N VAL A 130 -17.69 1.98 10.08
CA VAL A 130 -17.43 3.27 10.75
C VAL A 130 -18.27 4.40 10.15
N ALA A 131 -18.65 4.28 8.87
CA ALA A 131 -19.46 5.27 8.16
C ALA A 131 -20.98 5.15 8.42
N ASP A 132 -21.46 3.95 8.80
CA ASP A 132 -22.85 3.68 9.23
C ASP A 132 -23.11 4.06 10.71
#